data_AF-A0A3M1AVU2-F1
#
_entry.id   AF-A0A3M1AVU2-F1
#
_cell.length_a   1.000
_cell.length_b   1.000
_cell.length_c   1.000
_cell.angle_alpha   90.00
_cell.angle_beta   90.00
_cell.angle_gamma   90.00
#
_symmetry.space_group_name_H-M   'P 1'
#
loop_
_entity.id
_entity.type
_entity.pdbx_description
1 polymer ?
#
loop_
_entity_poly.entity_id
_entity_poly.type
_entity_poly.pdbx_seq_one_letter_code
_entity_poly.pdbx_strand_id
1 'polypeptide(L)'
;NRDWDLDLVTWYENQFIIAECQYALGKEADALNTLNNVIQPGLEAKWGLAANSLPRYSNLSGVDLLEAIMMEKYKALFLNLQIWSDWKRTAFPILPETALGRRIPRRMLYPQDEINTNPNVKPLGWYARTENDPGNPSYPGRQVNP
;
A
#
# COMPACT_ATOMS: atom_id res chain seq x y z
N ASN A 1 19.46 -17.60 5.85
CA ASN A 1 18.30 -17.23 5.02
C ASN A 1 18.46 -17.84 3.66
N ARG A 2 17.39 -18.42 3.11
CA ARG A 2 17.37 -18.81 1.71
C ARG A 2 16.80 -17.63 0.93
N ASP A 3 17.35 -17.34 -0.24
CA ASP A 3 16.98 -16.14 -1.02
C ASP A 3 15.57 -16.19 -1.63
N TRP A 4 14.81 -17.26 -1.36
CA TRP A 4 13.48 -17.54 -1.90
C TRP A 4 12.40 -17.70 -0.82
N ASP A 5 12.74 -17.48 0.45
CA ASP A 5 11.77 -17.56 1.54
C ASP A 5 10.74 -16.41 1.39
N LEU A 6 9.46 -16.73 1.53
CA LEU A 6 8.38 -15.73 1.49
C LEU A 6 8.17 -15.15 2.90
N ASP A 7 8.43 -13.86 3.04
CA ASP A 7 8.18 -13.13 4.28
C ASP A 7 6.67 -12.89 4.49
N LEU A 8 6.11 -13.45 5.58
CA LEU A 8 4.71 -13.24 5.94
C LEU A 8 4.48 -11.95 6.75
N VAL A 9 5.34 -11.68 7.74
CA VAL A 9 5.30 -10.48 8.58
C VAL A 9 6.74 -10.00 8.74
N THR A 10 6.99 -8.73 8.42
CA THR A 10 8.34 -8.17 8.48
C THR A 10 8.45 -7.01 9.45
N TRP A 11 9.67 -6.80 9.97
CA TRP A 11 9.96 -5.59 10.73
C TRP A 11 9.67 -4.32 9.91
N TYR A 12 10.00 -4.32 8.61
CA TYR A 12 9.75 -3.19 7.70
C TYR A 12 8.27 -2.84 7.63
N GLU A 13 7.41 -3.84 7.41
CA GLU A 13 5.96 -3.65 7.39
C GLU A 13 5.45 -3.03 8.71
N ASN A 14 5.87 -3.60 9.85
CA ASN A 14 5.46 -3.11 11.16
C ASN A 14 5.89 -1.65 11.39
N GLN A 15 7.10 -1.27 10.96
CA GLN A 15 7.55 0.12 11.09
C GLN A 15 6.75 1.08 10.21
N PHE A 16 6.39 0.68 8.99
CA PHE A 16 5.52 1.50 8.15
C PHE A 16 4.10 1.61 8.70
N ILE A 17 3.58 0.57 9.35
CA ILE A 17 2.31 0.64 10.09
C ILE A 17 2.43 1.65 11.26
N ILE A 18 3.55 1.62 12.01
CA ILE A 18 3.81 2.60 13.08
C ILE A 18 3.87 4.03 12.52
N ALA A 19 4.59 4.25 11.42
CA ALA A 19 4.69 5.56 10.77
C ALA A 19 3.32 6.08 10.32
N GLU A 20 2.49 5.22 9.73
CA GLU A 20 1.12 5.57 9.33
C GLU A 20 0.23 5.88 10.54
N CYS A 21 0.33 5.11 11.63
CA CYS A 21 -0.39 5.39 12.87
C CYS A 21 0.03 6.72 13.49
N GLN A 22 1.32 7.05 13.50
CA GLN A 22 1.83 8.34 13.95
C GLN A 22 1.27 9.48 13.10
N TYR A 23 1.23 9.32 11.78
CA TYR A 23 0.59 10.26 10.87
C TYR A 23 -0.91 10.44 11.19
N ALA A 24 -1.65 9.35 11.37
CA ALA A 24 -3.08 9.40 11.70
C ALA A 24 -3.38 10.08 13.04
N LEU A 25 -2.43 10.02 13.99
CA LEU A 25 -2.50 10.72 15.28
C LEU A 25 -2.04 12.19 15.21
N GLY A 26 -1.68 12.70 14.03
CA GLY A 26 -1.16 14.06 13.83
C GLY A 26 0.29 14.25 14.27
N LYS A 27 1.02 13.17 14.57
CA LYS A 27 2.44 13.20 14.97
C LYS A 27 3.35 13.10 13.75
N GLU A 28 3.23 14.07 12.84
CA GLU A 28 3.91 14.03 11.53
C GLU A 28 5.44 14.03 11.65
N ALA A 29 6.01 14.75 12.62
CA ALA A 29 7.45 14.74 12.87
C ALA A 29 7.96 13.34 13.28
N ASP A 30 7.22 12.65 14.14
CA ASP A 30 7.55 11.28 14.55
C ASP A 30 7.41 10.31 13.37
N ALA A 31 6.36 10.47 12.57
CA ALA A 31 6.13 9.66 11.37
C ALA A 31 7.27 9.83 10.34
N LEU A 32 7.72 11.06 10.10
CA LEU A 32 8.85 11.34 9.21
C LEU A 32 10.17 10.74 9.75
N ASN A 33 10.39 10.80 11.06
CA ASN A 33 11.55 10.18 11.69
C ASN A 33 11.51 8.65 11.54
N THR A 34 10.35 8.02 11.78
CA THR A 34 10.17 6.58 11.59
C THR A 34 10.40 6.18 10.14
N LEU A 35 9.82 6.91 9.17
CA LEU A 35 10.04 6.70 7.74
C LEU A 35 11.53 6.69 7.39
N ASN A 36 12.27 7.72 7.81
CA ASN A 36 13.70 7.83 7.53
C ASN A 36 14.52 6.73 8.23
N ASN A 37 14.13 6.32 9.45
CA ASN A 37 14.79 5.21 10.17
C ASN A 37 14.59 3.85 9.47
N VAL A 38 13.44 3.66 8.80
CA VAL A 38 13.20 2.45 8.01
C VAL A 38 14.04 2.45 6.74
N ILE A 39 14.18 3.58 6.07
CA ILE A 39 15.07 3.70 4.90
C ILE A 39 16.52 3.43 5.33
N GLN A 40 16.97 4.12 6.37
CA GLN A 40 18.32 4.00 6.91
C GLN A 40 18.27 3.91 8.44
N PRO A 41 18.85 2.87 9.05
CA PRO A 41 19.68 1.83 8.43
C PRO A 41 18.89 0.66 7.81
N GLY A 42 17.56 0.62 7.92
CA GLY A 42 16.76 -0.57 7.62
C GLY A 42 16.90 -1.11 6.20
N LEU A 43 16.35 -0.41 5.20
CA LEU A 43 16.33 -0.87 3.80
C LEU A 43 17.74 -0.94 3.20
N GLU A 44 18.62 -0.02 3.58
CA GLU A 44 20.03 -0.08 3.18
C GLU A 44 20.68 -1.39 3.63
N ALA A 45 20.49 -1.79 4.89
CA ALA A 45 20.99 -3.06 5.38
C ALA A 45 20.30 -4.26 4.72
N LYS A 46 18.97 -4.20 4.49
CA LYS A 46 18.20 -5.26 3.82
C LYS A 46 18.78 -5.62 2.46
N TRP A 47 19.14 -4.60 1.69
CA TRP A 47 19.58 -4.74 0.31
C TRP A 47 21.11 -4.74 0.15
N GLY A 48 21.86 -4.73 1.25
CA GLY A 48 23.32 -4.72 1.22
C GLY A 48 23.91 -3.43 0.63
N LEU A 49 23.18 -2.32 0.72
CA LEU A 49 23.63 -1.02 0.24
C LEU A 49 24.55 -0.35 1.27
N ALA A 50 25.45 0.51 0.78
CA ALA A 50 26.26 1.33 1.67
C ALA A 50 25.39 2.31 2.47
N ALA A 51 25.82 2.62 3.70
CA ALA A 51 25.13 3.60 4.54
C ALA A 51 25.03 4.97 3.84
N ASN A 52 23.87 5.63 3.98
CA ASN A 52 23.55 6.93 3.39
C ASN A 52 23.35 6.94 1.87
N SER A 53 23.20 5.78 1.23
CA SER A 53 23.02 5.67 -0.23
C SER A 53 21.60 6.01 -0.71
N LEU A 54 20.56 5.77 0.11
CA LEU A 54 19.15 6.00 -0.27
C LEU A 54 18.67 7.37 0.22
N PRO A 55 18.06 8.24 -0.60
CA PRO A 55 17.66 9.60 -0.21
C PRO A 55 16.71 9.61 1.01
N ARG A 56 16.85 10.61 1.88
CA ARG A 56 16.00 10.83 3.06
C ARG A 56 15.00 11.94 2.79
N TYR A 57 13.82 11.82 3.39
CA TYR A 57 12.79 12.84 3.28
C TYR A 57 12.99 13.93 4.33
N SER A 58 12.67 15.17 3.97
CA SER A 58 12.70 16.31 4.88
C SER A 58 11.52 17.22 4.58
N ASN A 59 10.99 17.88 5.63
CA ASN A 59 9.89 18.86 5.52
C ASN A 59 8.63 18.36 4.80
N LEU A 60 8.34 17.05 4.85
CA LEU A 60 7.07 16.50 4.38
C LEU A 60 6.00 16.66 5.45
N SER A 61 4.78 16.99 5.03
CA SER A 61 3.60 17.11 5.88
C SER A 61 2.34 16.69 5.13
N GLY A 62 1.25 16.47 5.88
CA GLY A 62 -0.04 16.16 5.30
C GLY A 62 0.00 14.96 4.35
N VAL A 63 -0.69 15.08 3.21
CA VAL A 63 -0.82 13.97 2.25
C VAL A 63 0.52 13.57 1.63
N ASP A 64 1.47 14.49 1.50
CA ASP A 64 2.78 14.20 0.92
C ASP A 64 3.60 13.27 1.81
N LEU A 65 3.48 13.44 3.14
CA LEU A 65 4.07 12.52 4.11
C LEU A 65 3.42 11.13 4.03
N LEU A 66 2.08 11.06 3.96
CA LEU A 66 1.37 9.79 3.82
C LEU A 66 1.77 9.07 2.52
N GLU A 67 1.86 9.78 1.40
CA GLU A 67 2.34 9.20 0.15
C GLU A 67 3.74 8.65 0.32
N ALA A 68 4.68 9.42 0.87
CA ALA A 68 6.06 8.96 1.03
C ALA A 68 6.12 7.68 1.87
N ILE A 69 5.36 7.60 2.97
CA ILE A 69 5.24 6.40 3.81
C ILE A 69 4.75 5.20 2.97
N MET A 70 3.65 5.37 2.24
CA MET A 70 3.06 4.27 1.45
C MET A 70 3.92 3.88 0.24
N MET A 71 4.62 4.82 -0.37
CA MET A 71 5.55 4.60 -1.49
C MET A 71 6.78 3.82 -1.04
N GLU A 72 7.36 4.14 0.12
CA GLU A 72 8.47 3.36 0.67
C GLU A 72 8.01 1.97 1.10
N LYS A 73 6.82 1.85 1.69
CA LYS A 73 6.23 0.55 2.02
C LYS A 73 6.04 -0.32 0.78
N TYR A 74 5.54 0.25 -0.32
CA TYR A 74 5.39 -0.41 -1.61
C TYR A 74 6.71 -0.99 -2.13
N LYS A 75 7.80 -0.20 -2.06
CA LYS A 75 9.14 -0.63 -2.48
C LYS A 75 9.72 -1.71 -1.55
N ALA A 76 9.54 -1.55 -0.25
CA ALA A 76 10.09 -2.46 0.77
C ALA A 76 9.48 -3.87 0.71
N LEU A 77 8.21 -3.96 0.32
CA LEU A 77 7.40 -5.19 0.33
C LEU A 77 7.24 -5.82 -1.06
N PHE A 78 8.16 -5.58 -2.00
CA PHE A 78 8.13 -6.18 -3.33
C PHE A 78 7.92 -7.71 -3.25
N LEU A 79 7.00 -8.24 -4.06
CA LEU A 79 6.49 -9.63 -4.07
C LEU A 79 5.59 -10.04 -2.89
N ASN A 80 5.12 -9.10 -2.06
CA ASN A 80 4.14 -9.37 -1.00
C ASN A 80 2.72 -8.92 -1.40
N LEU A 81 1.70 -9.75 -1.10
CA LEU A 81 0.29 -9.46 -1.40
C LEU A 81 -0.27 -8.26 -0.62
N GLN A 82 0.31 -7.93 0.54
CA GLN A 82 -0.11 -6.82 1.39
C GLN A 82 -0.15 -5.49 0.63
N ILE A 83 0.71 -5.32 -0.38
CA ILE A 83 0.72 -4.16 -1.26
C ILE A 83 -0.64 -3.91 -1.91
N TRP A 84 -1.32 -4.97 -2.37
CA TRP A 84 -2.63 -4.80 -3.00
C TRP A 84 -3.70 -4.38 -1.99
N SER A 85 -3.66 -4.92 -0.77
CA SER A 85 -4.54 -4.51 0.32
C SER A 85 -4.33 -3.06 0.72
N ASP A 86 -3.07 -2.63 0.86
CA ASP A 86 -2.71 -1.25 1.17
C ASP A 86 -3.14 -0.28 0.06
N TRP A 87 -2.85 -0.59 -1.21
CA TRP A 87 -3.27 0.20 -2.35
C TRP A 87 -4.81 0.33 -2.41
N LYS A 88 -5.55 -0.73 -2.06
CA LYS A 88 -7.01 -0.67 -1.96
C LYS A 88 -7.53 0.21 -0.83
N ARG A 89 -6.72 0.49 0.18
CA ARG A 89 -7.11 1.31 1.34
C ARG A 89 -6.69 2.77 1.18
N THR A 90 -5.51 3.03 0.61
CA THR A 90 -4.92 4.37 0.54
C THR A 90 -4.81 4.91 -0.88
N ALA A 91 -5.01 4.10 -1.91
CA ALA A 91 -4.78 4.46 -3.32
C ALA A 91 -3.34 4.94 -3.64
N PHE A 92 -2.37 4.66 -2.75
CA PHE A 92 -0.94 4.84 -2.99
C PHE A 92 -0.27 3.48 -3.28
N PRO A 93 0.69 3.37 -4.21
CA PRO A 93 1.05 4.38 -5.22
C PRO A 93 -0.13 4.77 -6.11
N ILE A 94 -0.14 6.00 -6.62
CA ILE A 94 -1.11 6.41 -7.65
C ILE A 94 -0.73 5.69 -8.95
N LEU A 95 -1.54 4.70 -9.31
CA LEU A 95 -1.36 3.91 -10.52
C LEU A 95 -2.20 4.50 -11.67
N PRO A 96 -1.67 4.51 -12.91
CA PRO A 96 -2.46 4.89 -14.06
C PRO A 96 -3.63 3.90 -14.26
N GLU A 97 -4.65 4.32 -15.01
CA GLU A 97 -5.70 3.41 -15.43
C GLU A 97 -5.14 2.26 -16.27
N THR A 98 -5.91 1.16 -16.37
CA THR A 98 -5.55 0.06 -17.26
C THR A 98 -5.47 0.56 -18.70
N ALA A 99 -4.74 -0.16 -19.58
CA ALA A 99 -4.55 0.21 -20.99
C ALA A 99 -5.87 0.46 -21.77
N LEU A 100 -7.01 0.01 -21.25
CA LEU A 100 -8.34 0.20 -21.82
C LEU A 100 -9.13 1.38 -21.21
N GLY A 101 -8.47 2.27 -20.44
CA GLY A 101 -9.14 3.37 -19.73
C GLY A 101 -10.14 2.87 -18.68
N ARG A 102 -9.91 1.67 -18.14
CA ARG A 102 -10.77 1.08 -17.10
C ARG A 102 -10.05 1.16 -15.75
N ARG A 103 -10.85 1.33 -14.72
CA ARG A 103 -10.43 1.28 -13.31
C ARG A 103 -9.77 -0.05 -12.99
N ILE A 104 -8.79 -0.04 -12.10
CA ILE A 104 -8.14 -1.27 -11.64
C ILE A 104 -9.10 -2.03 -10.71
N PRO A 105 -9.37 -3.33 -10.94
CA PRO A 105 -10.26 -4.11 -10.07
C PRO A 105 -9.80 -4.12 -8.60
N ARG A 106 -10.75 -3.92 -7.67
CA ARG A 106 -10.50 -3.90 -6.22
C ARG A 106 -10.84 -5.23 -5.53
N ARG A 107 -11.44 -6.17 -6.25
CA ARG A 107 -11.78 -7.51 -5.76
C ARG A 107 -11.72 -8.53 -6.89
N MET A 108 -11.61 -9.79 -6.50
CA MET A 108 -11.79 -10.92 -7.41
C MET A 108 -13.27 -11.27 -7.52
N LEU A 109 -13.64 -11.98 -8.59
CA LEU A 109 -14.97 -12.57 -8.71
C LEU A 109 -15.08 -13.78 -7.80
N TYR A 110 -16.30 -14.07 -7.37
CA TYR A 110 -16.59 -15.37 -6.78
C TYR A 110 -16.33 -16.48 -7.80
N PRO A 111 -15.84 -17.65 -7.35
CA PRO A 111 -15.68 -18.79 -8.23
C PRO A 111 -17.04 -19.27 -8.75
N GLN A 112 -17.05 -19.87 -9.93
CA GLN A 112 -18.28 -20.32 -10.57
C GLN A 112 -19.02 -21.37 -9.72
N ASP A 113 -18.30 -22.22 -9.00
CA ASP A 113 -18.89 -23.24 -8.13
C ASP A 113 -19.71 -22.62 -6.99
N GLU A 114 -19.23 -21.51 -6.40
CA GLU A 114 -19.96 -20.79 -5.35
C GLU A 114 -21.24 -20.17 -5.91
N ILE A 115 -21.19 -19.62 -7.13
CA ILE A 115 -22.37 -19.07 -7.83
C ILE A 115 -23.40 -20.17 -8.13
N ASN A 116 -22.95 -21.37 -8.51
CA ASN A 116 -23.82 -22.48 -8.88
C ASN A 116 -24.46 -23.15 -7.67
N THR A 117 -23.74 -23.22 -6.54
CA THR A 117 -24.16 -24.00 -5.36
C THR A 117 -24.84 -23.16 -4.28
N ASN A 118 -24.62 -21.85 -4.25
CA ASN A 118 -25.18 -20.95 -3.24
C ASN A 118 -26.06 -19.86 -3.88
N PRO A 119 -27.40 -19.97 -3.79
CA PRO A 119 -28.32 -19.02 -4.44
C PRO A 119 -28.29 -17.61 -3.83
N ASN A 120 -27.63 -17.40 -2.68
CA ASN A 120 -27.45 -16.08 -2.07
C ASN A 120 -26.31 -15.28 -2.71
N VAL A 121 -25.47 -15.92 -3.53
CA VAL A 121 -24.36 -15.27 -4.20
C VAL A 121 -24.90 -14.42 -5.34
N LYS A 122 -24.59 -13.13 -5.29
CA LYS A 122 -24.93 -12.19 -6.37
C LYS A 122 -23.80 -12.22 -7.41
N PRO A 123 -24.02 -12.73 -8.64
CA PRO A 123 -23.01 -12.72 -9.68
C PRO A 123 -22.80 -11.27 -10.15
N LEU A 124 -21.70 -10.67 -9.73
CA LEU A 124 -21.35 -9.29 -10.04
C LEU A 124 -20.14 -9.26 -10.97
N GLY A 125 -20.15 -8.38 -11.97
CA GLY A 125 -18.99 -8.19 -12.86
C GLY A 125 -17.78 -7.56 -12.16
N TRP A 126 -16.63 -7.55 -12.84
CA TRP A 126 -15.36 -7.02 -12.31
C TRP A 126 -15.41 -5.56 -11.84
N TYR A 127 -16.28 -4.74 -12.43
CA TYR A 127 -16.37 -3.31 -12.16
C TYR A 127 -17.59 -2.92 -11.31
N ALA A 128 -18.43 -3.89 -10.92
CA ALA A 128 -19.59 -3.63 -10.09
C ALA A 128 -19.15 -3.42 -8.64
N ARG A 129 -19.48 -2.26 -8.05
CA ARG A 129 -19.25 -1.99 -6.63
C ARG A 129 -20.33 -2.64 -5.76
N THR A 130 -19.92 -3.03 -4.58
CA THR A 130 -20.71 -3.59 -3.48
C THR A 130 -20.48 -2.78 -2.22
N GLU A 131 -21.34 -2.98 -1.23
CA GLU A 131 -21.23 -2.36 0.10
C GLU A 131 -19.90 -2.71 0.80
N ASN A 132 -19.28 -3.83 0.43
CA ASN A 132 -18.00 -4.29 1.00
C ASN A 132 -16.78 -3.79 0.23
N ASP A 133 -16.96 -3.08 -0.88
CA ASP A 133 -15.82 -2.52 -1.61
C ASP A 133 -15.28 -1.29 -0.86
N PRO A 134 -13.97 -1.20 -0.61
CA PRO A 134 -13.40 -0.02 0.03
C PRO A 134 -13.72 1.21 -0.83
N GLY A 135 -14.19 2.27 -0.17
CA GLY A 135 -14.42 3.57 -0.80
C GLY A 135 -13.16 4.07 -1.51
N ASN A 136 -13.33 4.93 -2.51
CA ASN A 136 -12.18 5.57 -3.13
C ASN A 136 -11.69 6.71 -2.22
N PRO A 137 -10.47 6.65 -1.65
CA PRO A 137 -9.96 7.72 -0.82
C PRO A 137 -9.86 9.01 -1.63
N SER A 138 -10.23 10.15 -1.06
CA SER A 138 -10.04 11.45 -1.71
C SER A 138 -9.02 12.24 -0.91
N TYR A 139 -7.98 12.71 -1.58
CA TYR A 139 -6.95 13.54 -0.97
C TYR A 139 -6.92 14.93 -1.61
N PRO A 140 -6.79 16.01 -0.81
CA PRO A 140 -6.64 17.36 -1.35
C PRO A 140 -5.50 17.43 -2.38
N GLY A 141 -5.81 17.95 -3.57
CA GLY A 141 -4.81 18.16 -4.63
C GLY A 141 -4.35 16.90 -5.37
N ARG A 142 -4.93 15.72 -5.10
CA ARG A 142 -4.53 14.47 -5.76
C ARG A 142 -5.70 13.78 -6.44
N GLN A 143 -5.52 13.44 -7.71
CA GLN A 143 -6.44 12.59 -8.44
C GLN A 143 -6.01 11.13 -8.29
N VAL A 144 -6.79 10.36 -7.55
CA VAL A 144 -6.62 8.92 -7.46
C VAL A 144 -7.50 8.23 -8.51
N ASN A 145 -7.01 7.13 -9.06
CA ASN A 145 -7.81 6.30 -9.96
C ASN A 145 -9.07 5.83 -9.22
N PRO A 146 -10.28 6.09 -9.75
CA PRO A 146 -11.52 5.76 -9.06
C PRO A 146 -11.62 4.28 -8.66
#